data_AF-A0A9E3QYT3-F1
#
_entry.id   AF-A0A9E3QYT3-F1
#
_cell.length_a   1.000
_cell.length_b   1.000
_cell.length_c   1.000
_cell.angle_alpha   90.00
_cell.angle_beta   90.00
_cell.angle_gamma   90.00
#
_symmetry.space_group_name_H-M   'P 1'
#
loop_
_entity.id
_entity.type
_entity.pdbx_description
1 polymer ?
#
loop_
_entity_poly.entity_id
_entity_poly.type
_entity_poly.pdbx_seq_one_letter_code
_entity_poly.pdbx_strand_id
1 'polypeptide(L)'
;ELATEKQTFDVVLSRLGAGPGAFGLLSEPQKTLLASLFSLGDDAALDRQPQLTLAQLEAGLAELAARRGPVQEPAEPRPVRTEPLGLPASGPALTGEPFLQDLGLGFLWGDRLEPRKAAHAADSSRLASVLDGLALGALVVELPADAGAGPAATLDALLDALERSGHVLEVRDERLLANFGDLERTGRPVATPLWAATGLRDQEGDVFLPVPHAQLVLEVRGPWVTGQVTFYPSLDLAGAGDGGARFRPDVTADQPWCGARVAHRYVGAEARRAVALMGLMRRELDAKVRARKLPLDGYFALGVCTLAPAVVEQALEGATTLWPLTHDPALFDGDGELDRLVRALPVDGRGGPVPQLARLKGAVPFERPETVPLPELARAAARAGIWK
;
A
#
# COMPACT_ATOMS: atom_id res chain seq x y z
N GLU A 1 -3.28 -16.53 19.35
CA GLU A 1 -3.29 -17.78 18.53
C GLU A 1 -1.89 -18.26 18.09
N LEU A 2 -0.96 -17.36 17.72
CA LEU A 2 0.45 -17.74 17.46
C LEU A 2 1.27 -18.00 18.73
N ALA A 3 0.73 -17.60 19.88
CA ALA A 3 1.39 -17.58 21.17
C ALA A 3 1.14 -18.82 22.07
N THR A 4 0.41 -19.83 21.57
CA THR A 4 0.04 -20.99 22.42
C THR A 4 0.97 -22.19 22.26
N GLU A 5 1.77 -22.24 21.19
CA GLU A 5 2.66 -23.37 20.89
C GLU A 5 4.06 -22.88 20.51
N LYS A 6 5.09 -23.35 21.22
CA LYS A 6 6.47 -22.86 21.05
C LYS A 6 6.99 -23.04 19.62
N GLN A 7 6.71 -24.19 19.01
CA GLN A 7 7.16 -24.49 17.66
C GLN A 7 6.57 -23.53 16.63
N THR A 8 5.30 -23.18 16.78
CA THR A 8 4.62 -22.16 15.97
C THR A 8 5.23 -20.79 16.15
N PHE A 9 5.47 -20.39 17.40
CA PHE A 9 6.07 -19.10 17.72
C PHE A 9 7.48 -18.97 17.10
N ASP A 10 8.30 -20.01 17.19
CA ASP A 10 9.66 -20.01 16.61
C ASP A 10 9.61 -19.86 15.08
N VAL A 11 8.67 -20.52 14.38
CA VAL A 11 8.49 -20.39 12.93
C VAL A 11 8.09 -18.97 12.55
N VAL A 12 7.10 -18.39 13.21
CA VAL A 12 6.66 -17.00 12.96
C VAL A 12 7.81 -16.02 13.21
N LEU A 13 8.51 -16.15 14.33
CA LEU A 13 9.60 -15.25 14.70
C LEU A 13 10.79 -15.34 13.72
N SER A 14 11.07 -16.54 13.20
CA SER A 14 12.12 -16.73 12.19
C SER A 14 11.82 -16.00 10.87
N ARG A 15 10.53 -15.89 10.50
CA ARG A 15 10.05 -15.25 9.26
C ARG A 15 9.84 -13.74 9.38
N LEU A 16 9.42 -13.25 10.54
CA LEU A 16 9.35 -11.81 10.84
C LEU A 16 10.74 -11.20 11.14
N GLY A 17 11.74 -12.05 11.41
CA GLY A 17 13.06 -11.68 11.86
C GLY A 17 14.07 -11.26 10.77
N ALA A 18 15.35 -11.63 11.00
CA ALA A 18 16.51 -11.15 10.24
C ALA A 18 17.20 -12.25 9.41
N GLY A 19 16.50 -13.37 9.18
CA GLY A 19 17.01 -14.46 8.34
C GLY A 19 17.01 -14.13 6.83
N PRO A 20 17.71 -14.92 6.00
CA PRO A 20 17.78 -14.72 4.55
C PRO A 20 16.43 -14.77 3.81
N GLY A 21 15.38 -15.32 4.45
CA GLY A 21 14.01 -15.35 3.96
C GLY A 21 13.03 -14.69 4.92
N ALA A 22 13.51 -13.72 5.70
CA ALA A 22 12.72 -12.97 6.67
C ALA A 22 12.53 -11.52 6.20
N PHE A 23 11.40 -10.92 6.57
CA PHE A 23 11.03 -9.58 6.09
C PHE A 23 11.86 -8.45 6.71
N GLY A 24 12.72 -8.74 7.69
CA GLY A 24 13.62 -7.75 8.31
C GLY A 24 12.91 -6.77 9.24
N LEU A 25 11.70 -7.08 9.70
CA LEU A 25 10.83 -6.16 10.42
C LEU A 25 11.16 -6.06 11.93
N LEU A 26 11.79 -7.09 12.49
CA LEU A 26 12.08 -7.17 13.93
C LEU A 26 13.59 -7.18 14.24
N SER A 27 14.01 -6.24 15.07
CA SER A 27 15.33 -6.21 15.71
C SER A 27 15.49 -7.32 16.76
N GLU A 28 16.73 -7.68 17.11
CA GLU A 28 16.99 -8.69 18.15
C GLU A 28 16.37 -8.35 19.54
N PRO A 29 16.38 -7.10 20.01
CA PRO A 29 15.66 -6.73 21.23
C PRO A 29 14.16 -7.00 21.14
N GLN A 30 13.52 -6.74 19.98
CA GLN A 30 12.10 -7.02 19.78
C GLN A 30 11.83 -8.52 19.77
N LYS A 31 12.70 -9.33 19.16
CA LYS A 31 12.57 -10.79 19.21
C LYS A 31 12.66 -11.31 20.64
N THR A 32 13.61 -10.77 21.41
CA THR A 32 13.80 -11.15 22.82
C THR A 32 12.58 -10.75 23.66
N LEU A 33 12.03 -9.56 23.44
CA LEU A 33 10.79 -9.11 24.08
C LEU A 33 9.63 -10.06 23.76
N LEU A 34 9.40 -10.35 22.47
CA LEU A 34 8.35 -11.26 22.03
C LEU A 34 8.50 -12.65 22.67
N ALA A 35 9.73 -13.19 22.71
CA ALA A 35 10.00 -14.49 23.32
C ALA A 35 9.77 -14.49 24.84
N SER A 36 10.08 -13.36 25.51
CA SER A 36 9.79 -13.18 26.93
C SER A 36 8.29 -13.12 27.21
N LEU A 37 7.54 -12.33 26.44
CA LEU A 37 6.08 -12.21 26.59
C LEU A 37 5.38 -13.55 26.32
N PHE A 38 5.83 -14.28 25.31
CA PHE A 38 5.39 -15.65 25.03
C PHE A 38 5.64 -16.58 26.21
N SER A 39 6.85 -16.56 26.77
CA SER A 39 7.22 -17.42 27.91
C SER A 39 6.40 -17.10 29.18
N LEU A 40 5.97 -15.85 29.33
CA LEU A 40 5.11 -15.39 30.43
C LEU A 40 3.62 -15.67 30.19
N GLY A 41 3.20 -16.06 28.97
CA GLY A 41 1.79 -16.23 28.62
C GLY A 41 1.00 -14.91 28.60
N ASP A 42 1.66 -13.78 28.36
CA ASP A 42 1.02 -12.46 28.30
C ASP A 42 0.49 -12.18 26.88
N ASP A 43 -0.62 -12.85 26.54
CA ASP A 43 -1.24 -12.77 25.22
C ASP A 43 -1.66 -11.32 24.86
N ALA A 44 -2.15 -10.55 25.83
CA ALA A 44 -2.56 -9.16 25.64
C ALA A 44 -1.36 -8.23 25.33
N ALA A 45 -0.21 -8.48 25.94
CA ALA A 45 1.01 -7.77 25.55
C ALA A 45 1.51 -8.18 24.17
N LEU A 46 1.39 -9.46 23.79
CA LEU A 46 1.79 -9.94 22.46
C LEU A 46 0.95 -9.33 21.33
N ASP A 47 -0.37 -9.20 21.51
CA ASP A 47 -1.28 -8.62 20.51
C ASP A 47 -0.97 -7.15 20.19
N ARG A 48 -0.21 -6.47 21.05
CA ARG A 48 0.24 -5.09 20.86
C ARG A 48 1.60 -4.99 20.19
N GLN A 49 2.27 -6.10 19.88
CA GLN A 49 3.61 -6.09 19.31
C GLN A 49 3.62 -6.41 17.81
N PRO A 50 4.61 -5.89 17.05
CA PRO A 50 5.65 -4.95 17.50
C PRO A 50 5.13 -3.51 17.65
N GLN A 51 5.56 -2.82 18.71
CA GLN A 51 5.40 -1.36 18.86
C GLN A 51 6.65 -0.62 18.44
N LEU A 52 6.52 0.35 17.55
CA LEU A 52 7.61 1.15 17.01
C LEU A 52 7.23 2.62 16.92
N THR A 53 8.19 3.51 17.15
CA THR A 53 8.08 4.91 16.72
C THR A 53 8.36 5.02 15.22
N LEU A 54 7.90 6.09 14.57
CA LEU A 54 8.23 6.34 13.16
C LEU A 54 9.76 6.45 12.94
N ALA A 55 10.51 6.98 13.91
CA ALA A 55 11.97 7.04 13.85
C ALA A 55 12.62 5.65 13.91
N GLN A 56 12.07 4.74 14.73
CA GLN A 56 12.56 3.35 14.76
C GLN A 56 12.21 2.59 13.47
N LEU A 57 11.04 2.86 12.87
CA LEU A 57 10.68 2.32 11.55
C LEU A 57 11.63 2.80 10.47
N GLU A 58 11.95 4.10 10.45
CA GLU A 58 12.96 4.67 9.54
C GLU A 58 14.31 3.98 9.70
N ALA A 59 14.79 3.82 10.94
CA ALA A 59 16.05 3.16 11.23
C ALA A 59 16.06 1.69 10.79
N GLY A 60 14.97 0.95 11.02
CA GLY A 60 14.82 -0.44 10.57
C GLY A 60 14.85 -0.57 9.05
N LEU A 61 14.18 0.33 8.33
CA LEU A 61 14.23 0.38 6.87
C LEU A 61 15.62 0.76 6.34
N ALA A 62 16.33 1.68 7.02
CA ALA A 62 17.71 1.99 6.67
C ALA A 62 18.65 0.78 6.85
N GLU A 63 18.43 -0.02 7.89
CA GLU A 63 19.17 -1.28 8.08
C GLU A 63 18.83 -2.31 7.00
N LEU A 64 17.54 -2.47 6.66
CA LEU A 64 17.11 -3.34 5.56
C LEU A 64 17.73 -2.92 4.23
N ALA A 65 17.75 -1.62 3.95
CA ALA A 65 18.39 -1.05 2.77
C ALA A 65 19.89 -1.41 2.73
N ALA A 66 20.62 -1.22 3.83
CA ALA A 66 22.04 -1.52 3.92
C ALA A 66 22.35 -3.01 3.64
N ARG A 67 21.46 -3.92 4.07
CA ARG A 67 21.62 -5.37 3.84
C ARG A 67 21.38 -5.79 2.39
N ARG A 68 20.51 -5.08 1.66
CA ARG A 68 20.21 -5.37 0.25
C ARG A 68 21.32 -4.97 -0.71
N GLY A 69 22.35 -4.28 -0.21
CA GLY A 69 23.47 -3.81 -1.01
C GLY A 69 23.12 -2.51 -1.77
N PRO A 70 24.02 -2.06 -2.65
CA PRO A 70 23.83 -0.81 -3.37
C PRO A 70 22.57 -0.86 -4.24
N VAL A 71 21.88 0.28 -4.32
CA VAL A 71 20.78 0.49 -5.26
C VAL A 71 21.27 0.13 -6.65
N GLN A 72 20.64 -0.85 -7.28
CA GLN A 72 20.95 -1.18 -8.68
C GLN A 72 20.81 0.09 -9.51
N GLU A 73 21.76 0.33 -10.41
CA GLU A 73 21.61 1.46 -11.31
C GLU A 73 20.29 1.32 -12.05
N PRO A 74 19.48 2.40 -12.12
CA PRO A 74 18.21 2.33 -12.80
C PRO A 74 18.44 1.82 -14.21
N ALA A 75 17.65 0.82 -14.63
CA ALA A 75 17.67 0.35 -16.00
C ALA A 75 17.54 1.57 -16.95
N GLU A 76 18.30 1.58 -18.06
CA GLU A 76 18.21 2.66 -19.04
C GLU A 76 16.74 2.99 -19.40
N PRO A 77 16.42 4.25 -19.77
CA PRO A 77 15.09 4.62 -20.20
C PRO A 77 14.60 3.62 -21.24
N ARG A 78 13.52 2.89 -20.92
CA ARG A 78 12.99 1.88 -21.83
C ARG A 78 12.59 2.59 -23.12
N PRO A 79 12.94 2.05 -24.30
CA PRO A 79 12.48 2.64 -25.55
C PRO A 79 10.96 2.68 -25.55
N VAL A 80 10.40 3.77 -26.10
CA VAL A 80 8.95 3.90 -26.27
C VAL A 80 8.49 2.78 -27.19
N ARG A 81 7.57 1.96 -26.69
CA ARG A 81 6.98 0.85 -27.44
C ARG A 81 5.58 1.23 -27.90
N THR A 82 5.20 0.76 -29.08
CA THR A 82 3.82 0.84 -29.55
C THR A 82 3.22 -0.56 -29.51
N GLU A 83 2.05 -0.72 -28.91
CA GLU A 83 1.38 -2.01 -28.80
C GLU A 83 -0.15 -1.83 -28.78
N PRO A 84 -0.92 -2.82 -29.23
CA PRO A 84 -2.38 -2.77 -29.13
C PRO A 84 -2.83 -2.73 -27.67
N LEU A 85 -3.96 -2.07 -27.39
CA LEU A 85 -4.59 -2.06 -26.06
C LEU A 85 -4.74 -3.50 -25.53
N GLY A 86 -5.03 -4.45 -26.42
CA GLY A 86 -4.99 -5.89 -26.08
C GLY A 86 -6.05 -6.27 -25.06
N LEU A 87 -7.22 -5.62 -25.13
CA LEU A 87 -8.37 -5.82 -24.25
C LEU A 87 -9.62 -6.19 -25.09
N PRO A 88 -10.45 -7.15 -24.64
CA PRO A 88 -10.27 -7.94 -23.43
C PRO A 88 -9.04 -8.86 -23.56
N ALA A 89 -8.27 -8.97 -22.47
CA ALA A 89 -7.02 -9.69 -22.47
C ALA A 89 -7.28 -11.19 -22.50
N SER A 90 -6.61 -11.89 -23.41
CA SER A 90 -6.64 -13.35 -23.43
C SER A 90 -5.76 -13.90 -22.31
N GLY A 91 -6.36 -14.60 -21.36
CA GLY A 91 -5.65 -15.33 -20.32
C GLY A 91 -6.62 -16.24 -19.56
N PRO A 92 -6.14 -17.37 -19.01
CA PRO A 92 -6.98 -18.16 -18.12
C PRO A 92 -7.35 -17.32 -16.89
N ALA A 93 -8.57 -17.49 -16.39
CA ALA A 93 -8.91 -16.98 -15.06
C ALA A 93 -7.93 -17.58 -14.04
N LEU A 94 -7.51 -16.77 -13.07
CA LEU A 94 -6.73 -17.29 -11.95
C LEU A 94 -7.63 -18.21 -11.13
N THR A 95 -7.17 -19.44 -10.87
CA THR A 95 -7.90 -20.44 -10.08
C THR A 95 -6.99 -21.05 -9.02
N GLY A 96 -7.59 -21.64 -7.99
CA GLY A 96 -6.85 -22.14 -6.83
C GLY A 96 -6.37 -20.99 -5.94
N GLU A 97 -5.19 -21.16 -5.34
CA GLU A 97 -4.56 -20.16 -4.47
C GLU A 97 -3.10 -19.95 -4.89
N PRO A 98 -2.85 -19.34 -6.06
CA PRO A 98 -1.51 -19.25 -6.66
C PRO A 98 -0.53 -18.38 -5.86
N PHE A 99 -1.04 -17.57 -4.94
CA PHE A 99 -0.25 -16.67 -4.12
C PHE A 99 0.00 -17.21 -2.70
N LEU A 100 -0.64 -18.32 -2.32
CA LEU A 100 -0.41 -18.96 -1.03
C LEU A 100 0.79 -19.91 -1.09
N GLN A 101 1.69 -19.77 -0.13
CA GLN A 101 2.81 -20.66 0.10
C GLN A 101 2.61 -21.44 1.39
N ASP A 102 2.77 -22.76 1.34
CA ASP A 102 2.76 -23.61 2.54
C ASP A 102 4.06 -23.44 3.32
N LEU A 103 3.95 -23.00 4.57
CA LEU A 103 5.07 -22.82 5.49
C LEU A 103 5.23 -23.99 6.48
N GLY A 104 4.38 -25.02 6.39
CA GLY A 104 4.32 -26.15 7.30
C GLY A 104 3.52 -25.85 8.57
N LEU A 105 3.24 -26.87 9.39
CA LEU A 105 2.49 -26.75 10.65
C LEU A 105 1.09 -26.12 10.49
N GLY A 106 0.52 -26.23 9.28
CA GLY A 106 -0.77 -25.63 8.93
C GLY A 106 -0.71 -24.14 8.65
N PHE A 107 0.48 -23.54 8.48
CA PHE A 107 0.64 -22.15 8.07
C PHE A 107 0.63 -21.99 6.56
N LEU A 108 -0.11 -20.99 6.10
CA LEU A 108 -0.04 -20.46 4.75
C LEU A 108 0.43 -19.00 4.81
N TRP A 109 1.21 -18.60 3.82
CA TRP A 109 1.70 -17.24 3.65
C TRP A 109 1.32 -16.68 2.29
N GLY A 110 0.88 -15.43 2.27
CA GLY A 110 0.50 -14.70 1.07
C GLY A 110 -1.00 -14.44 1.01
N ASP A 111 -1.42 -13.93 -0.15
CA ASP A 111 -2.78 -13.48 -0.36
C ASP A 111 -3.71 -14.58 -0.88
N ARG A 112 -4.99 -14.48 -0.56
CA ARG A 112 -6.04 -15.24 -1.23
C ARG A 112 -6.54 -14.52 -2.45
N LEU A 113 -7.01 -15.27 -3.45
CA LEU A 113 -7.78 -14.68 -4.55
C LEU A 113 -9.14 -14.17 -4.06
N GLU A 114 -9.56 -13.01 -4.53
CA GLU A 114 -10.98 -12.62 -4.47
C GLU A 114 -11.66 -13.12 -5.75
N PRO A 115 -12.63 -14.05 -5.67
CA PRO A 115 -13.14 -14.73 -6.87
C PRO A 115 -13.73 -13.82 -7.95
N ARG A 116 -14.37 -12.70 -7.58
CA ARG A 116 -14.94 -11.76 -8.55
C ARG A 116 -13.84 -10.94 -9.23
N LYS A 117 -12.82 -10.49 -8.48
CA LYS A 117 -11.66 -9.79 -9.04
C LYS A 117 -10.81 -10.73 -9.91
N ALA A 118 -10.61 -11.96 -9.46
CA ALA A 118 -9.81 -12.98 -10.16
C ALA A 118 -10.40 -13.38 -11.53
N ALA A 119 -11.72 -13.28 -11.69
CA ALA A 119 -12.40 -13.48 -12.99
C ALA A 119 -11.93 -12.47 -14.06
N HIS A 120 -11.40 -11.33 -13.64
CA HIS A 120 -10.91 -10.24 -14.48
C HIS A 120 -9.38 -10.06 -14.41
N ALA A 121 -8.64 -11.06 -13.89
CA ALA A 121 -7.21 -10.92 -13.62
C ALA A 121 -6.36 -10.57 -14.85
N ALA A 122 -6.70 -11.11 -16.03
CA ALA A 122 -6.00 -10.81 -17.28
C ALA A 122 -6.17 -9.33 -17.67
N ASP A 123 -7.41 -8.83 -17.60
CA ASP A 123 -7.77 -7.44 -17.88
C ASP A 123 -7.11 -6.49 -16.87
N SER A 124 -7.21 -6.78 -15.57
CA SER A 124 -6.55 -6.01 -14.51
C SER A 124 -5.03 -5.93 -14.71
N SER A 125 -4.39 -7.04 -15.09
CA SER A 125 -2.94 -7.09 -15.32
C SER A 125 -2.54 -6.29 -16.55
N ARG A 126 -3.31 -6.41 -17.64
CA ARG A 126 -3.07 -5.65 -18.86
C ARG A 126 -3.26 -4.15 -18.61
N LEU A 127 -4.35 -3.77 -17.93
CA LEU A 127 -4.65 -2.40 -17.59
C LEU A 127 -3.56 -1.78 -16.70
N ALA A 128 -3.10 -2.49 -15.66
CA ALA A 128 -2.01 -2.02 -14.80
C ALA A 128 -0.73 -1.74 -15.61
N SER A 129 -0.34 -2.68 -16.49
CA SER A 129 0.84 -2.53 -17.37
C SER A 129 0.72 -1.33 -18.31
N VAL A 130 -0.45 -1.15 -18.93
CA VAL A 130 -0.74 0.00 -19.82
C VAL A 130 -0.66 1.32 -19.06
N LEU A 131 -1.28 1.40 -17.88
CA LEU A 131 -1.28 2.61 -17.06
C LEU A 131 0.13 2.99 -16.60
N ASP A 132 0.93 2.02 -16.14
CA ASP A 132 2.34 2.24 -15.79
C ASP A 132 3.16 2.70 -17.00
N GLY A 133 2.99 2.03 -18.15
CA GLY A 133 3.70 2.37 -19.39
C GLY A 133 3.40 3.78 -19.89
N LEU A 134 2.12 4.17 -19.89
CA LEU A 134 1.69 5.52 -20.26
C LEU A 134 2.16 6.57 -19.25
N ALA A 135 2.09 6.28 -17.95
CA ALA A 135 2.54 7.22 -16.91
C ALA A 135 4.03 7.55 -17.02
N LEU A 136 4.85 6.54 -17.33
CA LEU A 136 6.29 6.67 -17.55
C LEU A 136 6.66 7.19 -18.94
N GLY A 137 5.70 7.39 -19.84
CA GLY A 137 5.96 7.78 -21.23
C GLY A 137 6.72 6.71 -22.03
N ALA A 138 6.65 5.45 -21.59
CA ALA A 138 7.34 4.31 -22.20
C ALA A 138 6.46 3.53 -23.18
N LEU A 139 5.20 3.96 -23.36
CA LEU A 139 4.19 3.24 -24.14
C LEU A 139 3.33 4.20 -24.96
N VAL A 140 3.01 3.76 -26.18
CA VAL A 140 1.90 4.27 -27.00
C VAL A 140 0.96 3.09 -27.25
N VAL A 141 -0.32 3.29 -27.01
CA VAL A 141 -1.33 2.23 -27.09
C VAL A 141 -2.17 2.41 -28.35
N GLU A 142 -2.21 1.40 -29.22
CA GLU A 142 -3.14 1.38 -30.35
C GLU A 142 -4.53 1.03 -29.83
N LEU A 143 -5.48 1.94 -30.06
CA LEU A 143 -6.85 1.76 -29.61
C LEU A 143 -7.66 0.91 -30.61
N PRO A 144 -8.73 0.24 -30.15
CA PRO A 144 -9.69 -0.41 -31.04
C PRO A 144 -10.21 0.52 -32.15
N ALA A 145 -10.48 -0.02 -33.34
CA ALA A 145 -10.90 0.79 -34.50
C ALA A 145 -12.22 1.56 -34.26
N ASP A 146 -13.11 1.00 -33.44
CA ASP A 146 -14.37 1.59 -32.99
C ASP A 146 -14.19 2.71 -31.95
N ALA A 147 -12.98 2.92 -31.42
CA ALA A 147 -12.67 4.05 -30.54
C ALA A 147 -12.80 5.43 -31.23
N GLY A 148 -12.78 5.46 -32.57
CA GLY A 148 -12.83 6.69 -33.35
C GLY A 148 -11.70 7.66 -33.00
N ALA A 149 -10.54 7.13 -32.59
CA ALA A 149 -9.42 7.89 -32.05
C ALA A 149 -8.09 7.32 -32.56
N GLY A 150 -7.08 8.17 -32.70
CA GLY A 150 -5.70 7.73 -32.92
C GLY A 150 -5.11 7.04 -31.67
N PRO A 151 -3.88 6.51 -31.76
CA PRO A 151 -3.20 5.88 -30.62
C PRO A 151 -3.15 6.79 -29.38
N ALA A 152 -3.27 6.20 -28.20
CA ALA A 152 -3.14 6.90 -26.93
C ALA A 152 -1.68 6.89 -26.46
N ALA A 153 -1.06 8.06 -26.38
CA ALA A 153 0.31 8.24 -25.86
C ALA A 153 0.34 8.79 -24.42
N THR A 154 -0.83 9.09 -23.85
CA THR A 154 -0.98 9.62 -22.49
C THR A 154 -2.12 8.90 -21.77
N LEU A 155 -2.12 8.98 -20.44
CA LEU A 155 -3.25 8.51 -19.63
C LEU A 155 -4.54 9.22 -20.02
N ASP A 156 -4.53 10.55 -20.17
CA ASP A 156 -5.72 11.32 -20.53
C ASP A 156 -6.33 10.84 -21.85
N ALA A 157 -5.49 10.60 -22.88
CA ALA A 157 -5.97 10.10 -24.17
C ALA A 157 -6.59 8.70 -24.07
N LEU A 158 -6.06 7.84 -23.19
CA LEU A 158 -6.64 6.52 -22.92
C LEU A 158 -7.99 6.65 -22.19
N LEU A 159 -8.06 7.46 -21.13
CA LEU A 159 -9.30 7.66 -20.38
C LEU A 159 -10.40 8.26 -21.25
N ASP A 160 -10.06 9.25 -22.08
CA ASP A 160 -10.97 9.84 -23.09
C ASP A 160 -11.50 8.79 -24.08
N ALA A 161 -10.67 7.85 -24.48
CA ALA A 161 -11.10 6.77 -25.38
C ALA A 161 -12.02 5.78 -24.68
N LEU A 162 -11.70 5.39 -23.44
CA LEU A 162 -12.53 4.48 -22.64
C LEU A 162 -13.92 5.08 -22.36
N GLU A 163 -14.00 6.34 -21.94
CA GLU A 163 -15.29 7.00 -21.66
C GLU A 163 -16.13 7.14 -22.93
N ARG A 164 -15.53 7.54 -24.07
CA ARG A 164 -16.25 7.65 -25.35
C ARG A 164 -16.80 6.32 -25.86
N SER A 165 -16.16 5.21 -25.52
CA SER A 165 -16.67 3.87 -25.83
C SER A 165 -17.65 3.33 -24.80
N GLY A 166 -18.06 4.14 -23.82
CA GLY A 166 -19.08 3.79 -22.85
C GLY A 166 -18.55 3.06 -21.62
N HIS A 167 -17.25 3.14 -21.32
CA HIS A 167 -16.73 2.65 -20.05
C HIS A 167 -17.12 3.59 -18.90
N VAL A 168 -17.28 3.00 -17.72
CA VAL A 168 -17.43 3.70 -16.45
C VAL A 168 -16.13 3.58 -15.68
N LEU A 169 -15.63 4.72 -15.20
CA LEU A 169 -14.43 4.83 -14.37
C LEU A 169 -14.82 5.27 -12.95
N GLU A 170 -14.32 4.56 -11.96
CA GLU A 170 -14.46 4.92 -10.55
C GLU A 170 -13.11 4.77 -9.86
N VAL A 171 -12.70 5.75 -9.06
CA VAL A 171 -11.54 5.64 -8.18
C VAL A 171 -12.02 5.64 -6.72
N ARG A 172 -11.61 4.63 -5.96
CA ARG A 172 -11.92 4.48 -4.54
C ARG A 172 -10.67 4.73 -3.70
N ASP A 173 -10.78 5.59 -2.69
CA ASP A 173 -9.79 5.66 -1.60
C ASP A 173 -10.15 4.58 -0.56
N GLU A 174 -9.42 3.46 -0.61
CA GLU A 174 -9.62 2.33 0.29
C GLU A 174 -8.61 2.36 1.44
N ARG A 175 -9.12 2.16 2.65
CA ARG A 175 -8.35 2.15 3.90
C ARG A 175 -8.57 0.84 4.63
N LEU A 176 -7.47 0.26 5.10
CA LEU A 176 -7.40 -0.96 5.89
C LEU A 176 -6.25 -0.86 6.90
N LEU A 177 -6.14 -1.81 7.81
CA LEU A 177 -4.93 -1.98 8.62
C LEU A 177 -3.85 -2.66 7.78
N ALA A 178 -2.60 -2.21 7.89
CA ALA A 178 -1.50 -2.88 7.23
C ALA A 178 -1.27 -4.26 7.86
N ASN A 179 -1.26 -5.28 7.01
CA ASN A 179 -0.95 -6.65 7.35
C ASN A 179 0.47 -6.96 6.87
N PHE A 180 1.41 -7.11 7.81
CA PHE A 180 2.83 -7.32 7.47
C PHE A 180 3.21 -8.80 7.43
N GLY A 181 2.35 -9.67 7.93
CA GLY A 181 2.58 -11.11 7.97
C GLY A 181 1.95 -11.86 6.81
N ASP A 182 0.77 -11.45 6.34
CA ASP A 182 -0.05 -12.20 5.36
C ASP A 182 -0.13 -13.69 5.70
N LEU A 183 -0.39 -13.96 6.99
CA LEU A 183 -0.37 -15.30 7.53
C LEU A 183 -1.79 -15.84 7.71
N GLU A 184 -1.93 -17.13 7.47
CA GLU A 184 -3.08 -17.92 7.88
C GLU A 184 -2.62 -19.18 8.59
N ARG A 185 -3.41 -19.66 9.55
CA ARG A 185 -3.20 -20.94 10.23
C ARG A 185 -4.46 -21.76 10.20
N THR A 186 -4.40 -22.98 9.67
CA THR A 186 -5.55 -23.92 9.62
C THR A 186 -6.81 -23.30 9.01
N GLY A 187 -6.64 -22.50 7.96
CA GLY A 187 -7.73 -21.80 7.25
C GLY A 187 -8.28 -20.57 7.97
N ARG A 188 -7.60 -20.06 9.00
CA ARG A 188 -7.97 -18.83 9.70
C ARG A 188 -6.90 -17.75 9.50
N PRO A 189 -7.29 -16.52 9.15
CA PRO A 189 -6.39 -15.37 9.10
C PRO A 189 -5.71 -15.13 10.44
N VAL A 190 -4.43 -14.76 10.41
CA VAL A 190 -3.65 -14.42 11.60
C VAL A 190 -3.37 -12.94 11.59
N ALA A 191 -3.84 -12.25 12.63
CA ALA A 191 -3.56 -10.83 12.80
C ALA A 191 -2.06 -10.59 13.02
N THR A 192 -1.47 -9.76 12.17
CA THR A 192 -0.06 -9.34 12.27
C THR A 192 0.10 -7.82 12.11
N PRO A 193 -0.60 -7.02 12.93
CA PRO A 193 -0.47 -5.57 12.88
C PRO A 193 0.93 -5.14 13.34
N LEU A 194 1.46 -4.11 12.69
CA LEU A 194 2.56 -3.31 13.21
C LEU A 194 1.97 -2.08 13.90
N TRP A 195 2.36 -1.79 15.14
CA TRP A 195 1.84 -0.67 15.90
C TRP A 195 2.81 0.51 15.87
N ALA A 196 2.35 1.67 15.39
CA ALA A 196 3.14 2.89 15.33
C ALA A 196 2.74 3.89 16.43
N ALA A 197 3.74 4.51 17.06
CA ALA A 197 3.52 5.59 18.00
C ALA A 197 2.89 6.78 17.26
N THR A 198 1.76 7.26 17.78
CA THR A 198 1.02 8.40 17.20
C THR A 198 1.65 9.75 17.56
N GLY A 199 2.52 9.79 18.56
CA GLY A 199 3.01 11.03 19.18
C GLY A 199 2.07 11.59 20.26
N LEU A 200 0.85 11.05 20.41
CA LEU A 200 -0.01 11.33 21.56
C LEU A 200 0.49 10.59 22.80
N ARG A 201 0.24 11.20 23.97
CA ARG A 201 0.53 10.61 25.28
C ARG A 201 -0.67 10.73 26.20
N ASP A 202 -0.86 9.74 27.06
CA ASP A 202 -1.85 9.74 28.14
C ASP A 202 -1.23 9.24 29.46
N GLN A 203 -2.06 8.85 30.42
CA GLN A 203 -1.62 8.38 31.74
C GLN A 203 -0.87 7.03 31.69
N GLU A 204 -1.07 6.22 30.64
CA GLU A 204 -0.42 4.93 30.44
C GLU A 204 0.85 5.05 29.57
N GLY A 205 1.12 6.22 28.98
CA GLY A 205 2.32 6.49 28.19
C GLY A 205 2.00 6.91 26.76
N ASP A 206 2.88 6.52 25.82
CA ASP A 206 2.66 6.80 24.40
C ASP A 206 1.46 5.99 23.87
N VAL A 207 0.66 6.62 22.99
CA VAL A 207 -0.47 5.98 22.34
C VAL A 207 -0.04 5.42 20.99
N PHE A 208 -0.24 4.13 20.79
CA PHE A 208 0.07 3.41 19.57
C PHE A 208 -1.19 3.02 18.83
N LEU A 209 -1.18 3.12 17.50
CA LEU A 209 -2.23 2.58 16.64
C LEU A 209 -1.59 1.63 15.63
N PRO A 210 -2.30 0.59 15.17
CA PRO A 210 -1.85 -0.20 14.04
C PRO A 210 -1.62 0.72 12.85
N VAL A 211 -0.49 0.52 12.16
CA VAL A 211 -0.16 1.25 10.95
C VAL A 211 -1.28 0.98 9.93
N PRO A 212 -1.93 2.01 9.41
CA PRO A 212 -2.92 1.83 8.37
C PRO A 212 -2.23 1.63 7.02
N HIS A 213 -2.91 0.93 6.15
CA HIS A 213 -2.65 0.87 4.73
C HIS A 213 -3.77 1.62 4.01
N ALA A 214 -3.40 2.43 3.02
CA ALA A 214 -4.36 3.11 2.17
C ALA A 214 -3.90 3.06 0.72
N GLN A 215 -4.87 2.97 -0.19
CA GLN A 215 -4.61 2.78 -1.61
C GLN A 215 -5.73 3.38 -2.46
N LEU A 216 -5.38 3.75 -3.69
CA LEU A 216 -6.35 4.16 -4.69
C LEU A 216 -6.68 2.95 -5.56
N VAL A 217 -7.95 2.57 -5.64
CA VAL A 217 -8.43 1.49 -6.51
C VAL A 217 -9.21 2.08 -7.68
N LEU A 218 -8.63 2.01 -8.87
CA LEU A 218 -9.30 2.32 -10.13
C LEU A 218 -10.08 1.09 -10.59
N GLU A 219 -11.39 1.24 -10.71
CA GLU A 219 -12.26 0.27 -11.36
C GLU A 219 -12.67 0.79 -12.73
N VAL A 220 -12.48 -0.05 -13.75
CA VAL A 220 -12.90 0.20 -15.13
C VAL A 220 -13.91 -0.87 -15.52
N ARG A 221 -15.08 -0.46 -15.99
CA ARG A 221 -16.13 -1.37 -16.48
C ARG A 221 -16.61 -0.91 -17.85
N GLY A 222 -16.61 -1.79 -18.84
CA GLY A 222 -17.16 -1.45 -20.15
C GLY A 222 -16.86 -2.46 -21.25
N PRO A 223 -17.12 -2.08 -22.51
CA PRO A 223 -17.12 -3.03 -23.64
C PRO A 223 -15.76 -3.63 -24.01
N TRP A 224 -14.66 -2.91 -23.78
CA TRP A 224 -13.32 -3.38 -24.15
C TRP A 224 -12.60 -4.03 -22.98
N VAL A 225 -12.78 -3.51 -21.77
CA VAL A 225 -12.10 -3.98 -20.57
C VAL A 225 -13.01 -3.90 -19.35
N THR A 226 -12.93 -4.92 -18.50
CA THR A 226 -13.43 -4.83 -17.13
C THR A 226 -12.36 -5.33 -16.17
N GLY A 227 -11.89 -4.47 -15.27
CA GLY A 227 -10.79 -4.80 -14.35
C GLY A 227 -10.60 -3.77 -13.24
N GLN A 228 -9.77 -4.14 -12.27
CA GLN A 228 -9.43 -3.31 -11.11
C GLN A 228 -7.92 -3.19 -10.98
N VAL A 229 -7.46 -1.97 -10.70
CA VAL A 229 -6.04 -1.64 -10.55
C VAL A 229 -5.85 -0.83 -9.28
N THR A 230 -4.94 -1.28 -8.43
CA THR A 230 -4.58 -0.63 -7.18
C THR A 230 -3.29 0.17 -7.33
N PHE A 231 -3.23 1.34 -6.69
CA PHE A 231 -2.10 2.26 -6.75
C PHE A 231 -1.72 2.80 -5.37
N TYR A 232 -0.44 2.63 -5.03
CA TYR A 232 0.20 3.13 -3.81
C TYR A 232 1.73 2.96 -3.91
N PRO A 233 2.54 3.77 -3.19
CA PRO A 233 3.96 3.49 -2.98
C PRO A 233 4.18 2.16 -2.27
N SER A 234 5.02 1.27 -2.81
CA SER A 234 5.41 0.03 -2.11
C SER A 234 6.92 -0.14 -2.05
N LEU A 235 7.34 -0.99 -1.13
CA LEU A 235 8.61 -1.68 -1.19
C LEU A 235 8.50 -2.75 -2.27
N ASP A 236 9.25 -2.69 -3.38
CA ASP A 236 9.44 -3.90 -4.17
C ASP A 236 10.47 -4.79 -3.47
N LEU A 237 9.95 -5.78 -2.75
CA LEU A 237 10.81 -6.70 -2.01
C LEU A 237 11.60 -7.64 -2.94
N ALA A 238 11.20 -7.80 -4.20
CA ALA A 238 11.84 -8.70 -5.17
C ALA A 238 13.01 -8.05 -5.94
N GLY A 239 13.31 -6.77 -5.71
CA GLY A 239 14.51 -6.13 -6.28
C GLY A 239 14.47 -5.95 -7.79
N ALA A 240 13.28 -5.83 -8.39
CA ALA A 240 13.11 -5.60 -9.82
C ALA A 240 13.53 -4.19 -10.28
N GLY A 241 13.85 -3.28 -9.33
CA GLY A 241 14.36 -1.94 -9.63
C GLY A 241 13.36 -1.05 -10.38
N ASP A 242 12.08 -1.39 -10.35
CA ASP A 242 10.96 -0.64 -10.95
C ASP A 242 10.16 0.16 -9.90
N GLY A 243 10.79 0.35 -8.74
CA GLY A 243 10.32 0.99 -7.54
C GLY A 243 9.50 2.28 -7.61
N GLY A 244 8.69 2.49 -6.58
CA GLY A 244 7.92 3.71 -6.34
C GLY A 244 6.42 3.44 -6.16
N ALA A 245 5.60 4.45 -6.42
CA ALA A 245 4.15 4.26 -6.56
C ALA A 245 3.86 3.70 -7.95
N ARG A 246 3.12 2.58 -8.03
CA ARG A 246 2.89 1.86 -9.30
C ARG A 246 1.49 1.29 -9.38
N PHE A 247 1.05 1.01 -10.60
CA PHE A 247 -0.23 0.38 -10.90
C PHE A 247 -0.09 -1.14 -10.75
N ARG A 248 -0.94 -1.77 -9.94
CA ARG A 248 -0.92 -3.22 -9.70
C ARG A 248 -2.30 -3.81 -10.02
N PRO A 249 -2.39 -5.00 -10.64
CA PRO A 249 -3.68 -5.67 -10.75
C PRO A 249 -4.25 -5.94 -9.35
N ASP A 250 -5.51 -5.58 -9.14
CA ASP A 250 -6.23 -5.91 -7.92
C ASP A 250 -6.99 -7.22 -8.13
N VAL A 251 -6.47 -8.32 -7.57
CA VAL A 251 -7.02 -9.67 -7.74
C VAL A 251 -7.14 -10.44 -6.41
N THR A 252 -6.66 -9.85 -5.33
CA THR A 252 -6.56 -10.48 -4.02
C THR A 252 -7.66 -10.00 -3.07
N ALA A 253 -7.93 -10.81 -2.06
CA ALA A 253 -8.82 -10.49 -0.96
C ALA A 253 -8.00 -10.05 0.26
N ASP A 254 -8.36 -8.92 0.86
CA ASP A 254 -7.82 -8.53 2.15
C ASP A 254 -8.28 -9.48 3.26
N GLN A 255 -7.43 -9.70 4.26
CA GLN A 255 -7.81 -10.49 5.41
C GLN A 255 -8.89 -9.76 6.23
N PRO A 256 -9.98 -10.44 6.67
CA PRO A 256 -11.10 -9.80 7.35
C PRO A 256 -10.75 -8.94 8.57
N TRP A 257 -9.67 -9.29 9.29
CA TRP A 257 -9.25 -8.54 10.48
C TRP A 257 -8.68 -7.15 10.14
N CYS A 258 -8.23 -6.93 8.90
CA CYS A 258 -7.69 -5.64 8.46
C CYS A 258 -8.78 -4.56 8.39
N GLY A 259 -10.05 -4.96 8.31
CA GLY A 259 -11.14 -4.05 7.98
C GLY A 259 -11.04 -3.54 6.54
N ALA A 260 -12.07 -2.84 6.11
CA ALA A 260 -12.08 -2.16 4.82
C ALA A 260 -13.05 -0.99 4.87
N ARG A 261 -12.57 0.20 4.53
CA ARG A 261 -13.39 1.41 4.42
C ARG A 261 -13.05 2.13 3.13
N VAL A 262 -14.08 2.46 2.36
CA VAL A 262 -13.96 3.41 1.26
C VAL A 262 -14.22 4.80 1.83
N ALA A 263 -13.18 5.62 1.97
CA ALA A 263 -13.32 6.96 2.53
C ALA A 263 -13.85 7.97 1.51
N HIS A 264 -13.41 7.86 0.25
CA HIS A 264 -13.87 8.69 -0.86
C HIS A 264 -14.14 7.82 -2.09
N ARG A 265 -15.14 8.24 -2.88
CA ARG A 265 -15.44 7.70 -4.22
C ARG A 265 -15.42 8.84 -5.21
N TYR A 266 -14.50 8.76 -6.16
CA TYR A 266 -14.35 9.74 -7.22
C TYR A 266 -14.93 9.17 -8.51
N VAL A 267 -15.77 9.96 -9.19
CA VAL A 267 -16.43 9.60 -10.46
C VAL A 267 -16.30 10.73 -11.47
N GLY A 268 -16.44 10.42 -12.77
CA GLY A 268 -16.36 11.41 -13.84
C GLY A 268 -15.06 12.23 -13.79
N ALA A 269 -15.18 13.56 -13.76
CA ALA A 269 -14.02 14.46 -13.77
C ALA A 269 -13.08 14.24 -12.57
N GLU A 270 -13.62 13.89 -11.40
CA GLU A 270 -12.81 13.62 -10.20
C GLU A 270 -12.03 12.32 -10.35
N ALA A 271 -12.66 11.26 -10.89
CA ALA A 271 -11.97 10.00 -11.19
C ALA A 271 -10.80 10.22 -12.16
N ARG A 272 -11.03 10.98 -13.23
CA ARG A 272 -9.99 11.35 -14.20
C ARG A 272 -8.86 12.11 -13.53
N ARG A 273 -9.18 13.08 -12.67
CA ARG A 273 -8.18 13.85 -11.95
C ARG A 273 -7.38 12.97 -10.99
N ALA A 274 -8.02 12.04 -10.27
CA ALA A 274 -7.33 11.09 -9.41
C ALA A 274 -6.37 10.20 -10.22
N VAL A 275 -6.79 9.68 -11.38
CA VAL A 275 -5.91 8.87 -12.26
C VAL A 275 -4.75 9.71 -12.82
N ALA A 276 -4.98 10.97 -13.19
CA ALA A 276 -3.91 11.87 -13.62
C ALA A 276 -2.86 12.09 -12.51
N LEU A 277 -3.30 12.24 -11.26
CA LEU A 277 -2.41 12.33 -10.10
C LEU A 277 -1.66 11.01 -9.82
N MET A 278 -2.31 9.85 -10.01
CA MET A 278 -1.64 8.54 -9.95
C MET A 278 -0.51 8.46 -10.98
N GLY A 279 -0.77 8.86 -12.23
CA GLY A 279 0.25 8.91 -13.27
C GLY A 279 1.38 9.90 -13.00
N LEU A 280 1.05 11.09 -12.48
CA LEU A 280 2.03 12.09 -12.05
C LEU A 280 2.95 11.54 -10.96
N MET A 281 2.37 10.93 -9.91
CA MET A 281 3.11 10.27 -8.83
C MET A 281 4.00 9.16 -9.35
N ARG A 282 3.48 8.28 -10.22
CA ARG A 282 4.28 7.19 -10.81
C ARG A 282 5.56 7.73 -11.44
N ARG A 283 5.43 8.77 -12.27
CA ARG A 283 6.54 9.37 -13.03
C ARG A 283 7.51 10.13 -12.15
N GLU A 284 7.02 11.02 -11.29
CA GLU A 284 7.89 11.91 -10.53
C GLU A 284 8.58 11.20 -9.36
N LEU A 285 7.90 10.25 -8.69
CA LEU A 285 8.55 9.44 -7.66
C LEU A 285 9.64 8.55 -8.28
N ASP A 286 9.39 7.92 -9.43
CA ASP A 286 10.41 7.18 -10.18
C ASP A 286 11.63 8.04 -10.50
N ALA A 287 11.39 9.24 -11.06
CA ALA A 287 12.46 10.18 -11.39
C ALA A 287 13.29 10.56 -10.15
N LYS A 288 12.64 10.79 -8.99
CA LYS A 288 13.34 11.09 -7.73
C LYS A 288 14.14 9.90 -7.21
N VAL A 289 13.59 8.68 -7.25
CA VAL A 289 14.31 7.44 -6.88
C VAL A 289 15.59 7.31 -7.70
N ARG A 290 15.49 7.48 -9.03
CA ARG A 290 16.64 7.39 -9.95
C ARG A 290 17.66 8.49 -9.70
N ALA A 291 17.22 9.74 -9.67
CA ALA A 291 18.10 10.90 -9.56
C ALA A 291 18.85 10.95 -8.23
N ARG A 292 18.20 10.50 -7.14
CA ARG A 292 18.77 10.54 -5.79
C ARG A 292 19.31 9.18 -5.33
N LYS A 293 19.22 8.13 -6.17
CA LYS A 293 19.60 6.75 -5.86
C LYS A 293 19.02 6.28 -4.52
N LEU A 294 17.72 6.53 -4.33
CA LEU A 294 17.08 6.24 -3.05
C LEU A 294 16.99 4.73 -2.83
N PRO A 295 17.32 4.24 -1.63
CA PRO A 295 17.16 2.83 -1.30
C PRO A 295 15.69 2.45 -1.20
N LEU A 296 15.42 1.15 -1.32
CA LEU A 296 14.08 0.59 -1.14
C LEU A 296 13.02 1.35 -1.97
N ASP A 297 13.40 1.75 -3.19
CA ASP A 297 12.51 2.44 -4.11
C ASP A 297 11.97 3.78 -3.58
N GLY A 298 12.73 4.41 -2.68
CA GLY A 298 12.33 5.63 -1.99
C GLY A 298 11.19 5.43 -1.00
N TYR A 299 10.78 4.20 -0.69
CA TYR A 299 9.76 3.94 0.32
C TYR A 299 10.18 4.55 1.66
N PHE A 300 9.19 5.08 2.39
CA PHE A 300 9.37 5.88 3.60
C PHE A 300 9.92 7.28 3.36
N ALA A 301 11.01 7.44 2.59
CA ALA A 301 11.63 8.73 2.30
C ALA A 301 10.77 9.60 1.36
N LEU A 302 10.25 9.02 0.28
CA LEU A 302 9.26 9.68 -0.59
C LEU A 302 7.84 9.56 -0.04
N GLY A 303 7.61 8.58 0.84
CA GLY A 303 6.33 8.29 1.48
C GLY A 303 6.06 6.79 1.55
N VAL A 304 5.01 6.42 2.27
CA VAL A 304 4.50 5.04 2.37
C VAL A 304 3.17 4.92 1.61
N CYS A 305 2.50 3.77 1.70
CA CYS A 305 1.25 3.49 0.98
C CYS A 305 0.19 4.61 1.09
N THR A 306 0.08 5.25 2.26
CA THR A 306 -0.83 6.38 2.53
C THR A 306 -0.55 7.66 1.75
N LEU A 307 0.62 7.82 1.13
CA LEU A 307 0.94 9.05 0.39
C LEU A 307 0.01 9.25 -0.81
N ALA A 308 -0.28 8.18 -1.57
CA ALA A 308 -1.02 8.34 -2.82
C ALA A 308 -2.46 8.85 -2.61
N PRO A 309 -3.26 8.26 -1.72
CA PRO A 309 -4.57 8.83 -1.44
C PRO A 309 -4.49 10.17 -0.69
N ALA A 310 -3.44 10.44 0.11
CA ALA A 310 -3.24 11.75 0.73
C ALA A 310 -3.05 12.87 -0.29
N VAL A 311 -2.26 12.63 -1.34
CA VAL A 311 -2.06 13.58 -2.45
C VAL A 311 -3.38 13.85 -3.19
N VAL A 312 -4.19 12.80 -3.41
CA VAL A 312 -5.50 12.95 -4.08
C VAL A 312 -6.49 13.70 -3.19
N GLU A 313 -6.61 13.36 -1.90
CA GLU A 313 -7.42 14.11 -0.94
C GLU A 313 -6.98 15.58 -0.87
N GLN A 314 -5.67 15.85 -0.81
CA GLN A 314 -5.17 17.22 -0.77
C GLN A 314 -5.53 18.01 -2.03
N ALA A 315 -5.55 17.36 -3.19
CA ALA A 315 -5.87 18.00 -4.47
C ALA A 315 -7.38 18.21 -4.68
N LEU A 316 -8.22 17.29 -4.22
CA LEU A 316 -9.67 17.30 -4.47
C LEU A 316 -10.48 17.85 -3.30
N GLU A 317 -10.07 17.56 -2.07
CA GLU A 317 -10.78 17.94 -0.83
C GLU A 317 -10.09 19.11 -0.10
N GLY A 318 -8.86 19.46 -0.50
CA GLY A 318 -8.07 20.55 0.07
C GLY A 318 -7.38 20.21 1.40
N ALA A 319 -7.60 19.02 1.94
CA ALA A 319 -6.93 18.52 3.14
C ALA A 319 -6.89 16.98 3.14
N THR A 320 -5.90 16.40 3.80
CA THR A 320 -5.82 14.95 4.02
C THR A 320 -6.26 14.52 5.41
N THR A 321 -6.87 13.34 5.47
CA THR A 321 -7.28 12.64 6.68
C THR A 321 -6.42 11.40 6.96
N LEU A 322 -5.33 11.19 6.22
CA LEU A 322 -4.45 10.02 6.40
C LEU A 322 -3.32 10.29 7.39
N TRP A 323 -2.87 9.23 8.04
CA TRP A 323 -1.71 9.15 8.93
C TRP A 323 -1.16 7.71 8.83
N PRO A 324 0.14 7.45 8.97
CA PRO A 324 1.23 8.42 8.97
C PRO A 324 1.56 8.89 7.54
N LEU A 325 2.16 10.07 7.42
CA LEU A 325 2.74 10.61 6.19
C LEU A 325 4.23 10.88 6.44
N THR A 326 5.09 10.00 5.95
CA THR A 326 6.51 9.92 6.34
C THR A 326 7.47 10.69 5.42
N HIS A 327 6.94 11.25 4.34
CA HIS A 327 7.71 11.87 3.26
C HIS A 327 8.70 12.91 3.80
N ASP A 328 9.91 12.93 3.25
CA ASP A 328 10.94 13.91 3.55
C ASP A 328 10.72 15.16 2.68
N PRO A 329 10.38 16.32 3.29
CA PRO A 329 10.18 17.56 2.53
C PRO A 329 11.37 17.96 1.65
N ALA A 330 12.59 17.57 2.02
CA ALA A 330 13.79 17.88 1.25
C ALA A 330 13.84 17.17 -0.12
N LEU A 331 13.01 16.13 -0.33
CA LEU A 331 12.90 15.42 -1.61
C LEU A 331 11.80 16.00 -2.52
N PHE A 332 11.01 16.94 -2.01
CA PHE A 332 9.92 17.62 -2.72
C PHE A 332 10.20 19.13 -2.76
N ASP A 333 11.32 19.50 -3.36
CA ASP A 333 11.86 20.87 -3.41
C ASP A 333 11.57 21.62 -4.73
N GLY A 334 10.93 20.97 -5.71
CA GLY A 334 10.64 21.54 -7.03
C GLY A 334 9.33 22.33 -7.12
N ASP A 335 9.11 22.96 -8.29
CA ASP A 335 7.89 23.71 -8.60
C ASP A 335 6.83 22.88 -9.35
N GLY A 336 7.00 21.56 -9.38
CA GLY A 336 6.03 20.64 -9.96
C GLY A 336 4.71 20.60 -9.19
N GLU A 337 3.66 20.10 -9.83
CA GLU A 337 2.36 19.94 -9.17
C GLU A 337 2.42 18.98 -7.98
N LEU A 338 3.09 17.83 -8.14
CA LEU A 338 3.24 16.86 -7.05
C LEU A 338 4.00 17.47 -5.87
N ASP A 339 5.14 18.11 -6.13
CA ASP A 339 5.96 18.73 -5.09
C ASP A 339 5.17 19.81 -4.32
N ARG A 340 4.33 20.61 -4.99
CA ARG A 340 3.42 21.56 -4.31
C ARG A 340 2.39 20.85 -3.44
N LEU A 341 1.74 19.80 -3.95
CA LEU A 341 0.73 19.05 -3.21
C LEU A 341 1.34 18.37 -1.98
N VAL A 342 2.48 17.71 -2.14
CA VAL A 342 3.17 17.01 -1.06
C VAL A 342 3.67 17.98 0.01
N ARG A 343 4.23 19.15 -0.36
CA ARG A 343 4.60 20.18 0.63
C ARG A 343 3.43 20.74 1.42
N ALA A 344 2.20 20.67 0.90
CA ALA A 344 1.00 21.07 1.62
C ALA A 344 0.51 19.99 2.61
N LEU A 345 1.00 18.75 2.49
CA LEU A 345 0.70 17.68 3.42
C LEU A 345 1.45 17.87 4.75
N PRO A 346 0.86 17.44 5.88
CA PRO A 346 1.59 17.31 7.13
C PRO A 346 2.63 16.19 7.05
N VAL A 347 3.72 16.33 7.82
CA VAL A 347 4.78 15.32 7.98
C VAL A 347 4.69 14.73 9.37
N ASP A 348 4.50 13.41 9.46
CA ASP A 348 4.52 12.69 10.72
C ASP A 348 5.90 12.08 10.97
N GLY A 349 6.40 12.21 12.21
CA GLY A 349 7.79 11.92 12.52
C GLY A 349 8.73 13.06 12.08
N ARG A 350 10.04 12.81 12.06
CA ARG A 350 11.07 13.82 11.68
C ARG A 350 10.99 15.15 12.46
N GLY A 351 10.49 15.13 13.69
CA GLY A 351 10.25 16.34 14.50
C GLY A 351 9.01 17.15 14.11
N GLY A 352 8.19 16.63 13.20
CA GLY A 352 6.89 17.20 12.85
C GLY A 352 5.89 17.21 14.01
N PRO A 353 4.81 18.00 13.90
CA PRO A 353 3.82 18.13 14.95
C PRO A 353 3.07 16.81 15.17
N VAL A 354 2.50 16.66 16.38
CA VAL A 354 1.58 15.56 16.67
C VAL A 354 0.39 15.62 15.71
N PRO A 355 0.00 14.50 15.08
CA PRO A 355 -1.12 14.46 14.14
C PRO A 355 -2.43 14.90 14.81
N GLN A 356 -3.23 15.64 14.06
CA GLN A 356 -4.58 16.01 14.49
C GLN A 356 -5.46 14.77 14.65
N LEU A 357 -6.35 14.79 15.64
CA LEU A 357 -7.27 13.68 15.92
C LEU A 357 -8.11 13.27 14.70
N ALA A 358 -8.51 14.24 13.87
CA ALA A 358 -9.26 13.97 12.65
C ALA A 358 -8.48 13.06 11.66
N ARG A 359 -7.15 13.21 11.58
CA ARG A 359 -6.30 12.35 10.74
C ARG A 359 -6.16 10.95 11.33
N LEU A 360 -5.98 10.84 12.65
CA LEU A 360 -5.94 9.53 13.30
C LEU A 360 -7.27 8.78 13.13
N LYS A 361 -8.40 9.47 13.30
CA LYS A 361 -9.73 8.91 13.06
C LYS A 361 -9.97 8.56 11.60
N GLY A 362 -9.49 9.39 10.67
CA GLY A 362 -9.58 9.14 9.25
C GLY A 362 -8.83 7.88 8.82
N ALA A 363 -7.64 7.66 9.40
CA ALA A 363 -6.78 6.56 9.01
C ALA A 363 -7.22 5.18 9.53
N VAL A 364 -8.05 5.13 10.58
CA VAL A 364 -8.61 3.87 11.09
C VAL A 364 -9.76 3.39 10.20
N PRO A 365 -9.75 2.12 9.73
CA PRO A 365 -10.74 1.61 8.77
C PRO A 365 -12.06 1.16 9.43
N PHE A 366 -12.26 1.45 10.71
CA PHE A 366 -13.45 1.09 11.47
C PHE A 366 -14.19 2.34 11.92
N GLU A 367 -15.47 2.43 11.59
CA GLU A 367 -16.29 3.58 11.99
C GLU A 367 -16.70 3.52 13.46
N ARG A 368 -16.82 2.31 14.01
CA ARG A 368 -17.33 2.08 15.36
C ARG A 368 -16.51 1.03 16.12
N PRO A 369 -16.32 1.18 17.45
CA PRO A 369 -15.54 0.25 18.27
C PRO A 369 -16.01 -1.21 18.17
N GLU A 370 -17.33 -1.43 18.04
CA GLU A 370 -17.90 -2.78 18.09
C GLU A 370 -17.62 -3.58 16.81
N THR A 371 -17.15 -2.91 15.76
CA THR A 371 -16.76 -3.54 14.48
C THR A 371 -15.27 -3.90 14.42
N VAL A 372 -14.51 -3.53 15.46
CA VAL A 372 -13.06 -3.75 15.51
C VAL A 372 -12.77 -5.20 15.91
N PRO A 373 -12.10 -5.99 15.06
CA PRO A 373 -11.78 -7.38 15.34
C PRO A 373 -10.63 -7.56 16.36
N LEU A 374 -9.91 -6.46 16.66
CA LEU A 374 -8.77 -6.42 17.57
C LEU A 374 -9.14 -5.64 18.85
N PRO A 375 -9.35 -6.29 20.01
CA PRO A 375 -9.71 -5.62 21.26
C PRO A 375 -8.69 -4.55 21.68
N GLU A 376 -7.40 -4.75 21.41
CA GLU A 376 -6.37 -3.77 21.72
C GLU A 376 -6.46 -2.51 20.85
N LEU A 377 -6.96 -2.63 19.62
CA LEU A 377 -7.20 -1.46 18.77
C LEU A 377 -8.40 -0.66 19.32
N ALA A 378 -9.47 -1.35 19.73
CA ALA A 378 -10.61 -0.72 20.41
C ALA A 378 -10.16 0.13 21.61
N ARG A 379 -9.31 -0.45 22.48
CA ARG A 379 -8.72 0.26 23.62
C ARG A 379 -7.83 1.43 23.20
N ALA A 380 -6.90 1.21 22.29
CA ALA A 380 -5.94 2.22 21.87
C ALA A 380 -6.60 3.43 21.19
N ALA A 381 -7.61 3.19 20.35
CA ALA A 381 -8.35 4.25 19.69
C ALA A 381 -9.27 5.03 20.66
N ALA A 382 -9.85 4.38 21.67
CA ALA A 382 -10.55 5.08 22.75
C ALA A 382 -9.59 5.99 23.55
N ARG A 383 -8.40 5.47 23.89
CA ARG A 383 -7.32 6.25 24.53
C ARG A 383 -6.85 7.43 23.67
N ALA A 384 -6.77 7.24 22.35
CA ALA A 384 -6.47 8.31 21.40
C ALA A 384 -7.62 9.34 21.26
N GLY A 385 -8.80 9.08 21.81
CA GLY A 385 -10.00 9.91 21.66
C GLY A 385 -10.68 9.80 20.30
N ILE A 386 -10.35 8.77 19.50
CA ILE A 386 -10.95 8.51 18.17
C ILE A 386 -12.41 8.09 18.31
N TRP A 387 -12.67 7.24 19.30
CA TRP A 387 -14.00 6.79 19.70
C TRP A 387 -14.27 7.30 21.10
N LYS A 388 -15.29 8.16 21.24
CA LYS A 388 -15.75 8.73 22.51
C LYS A 388 -17.14 8.23 22.83
#